data_AF-A0A946Y8S6-F1
#
_entry.id   AF-A0A946Y8S6-F1
#
_cell.length_a   1.000
_cell.length_b   1.000
_cell.length_c   1.000
_cell.angle_alpha   90.00
_cell.angle_beta   90.00
_cell.angle_gamma   90.00
#
_symmetry.space_group_name_H-M   'P 1'
#
loop_
_entity.id
_entity.type
_entity.pdbx_description
1 polymer ?
#
loop_
_entity_poly.entity_id
_entity_poly.type
_entity_poly.pdbx_seq_one_letter_code
_entity_poly.pdbx_strand_id
1 'polypeptide(L)'
;MRDRLSVPILIAANLVPIAGVLLWGWDVFFILLLFWCENVIIGVFGIARMIVAGETDSAAESLFRPLFFVAHYGVFMLGHFMVLFGMYSGHIEDLGRSVAPADYYGLTLENLNWVALVALFISHGWSFVENYMGKREHERLTPSEAMALPYRRMVITHVALIFGGFLLARTGQPLAGLVLLVLVKIVMDVQFHKREHARLQDLV
;
A
#
# COMPACT_ATOMS: atom_id res chain seq x y z
N MET A 1 -8.24 -27.31 -3.72
CA MET A 1 -6.87 -27.40 -3.11
C MET A 1 -6.10 -26.09 -3.16
N ARG A 2 -6.28 -25.24 -4.20
CA ARG A 2 -5.61 -23.93 -4.34
C ARG A 2 -5.89 -22.94 -3.18
N ASP A 3 -7.07 -23.00 -2.56
CA ASP A 3 -7.47 -22.09 -1.46
C ASP A 3 -6.94 -22.47 -0.07
N ARG A 4 -6.52 -23.73 0.15
CA ARG A 4 -5.98 -24.13 1.47
C ARG A 4 -4.58 -23.58 1.72
N LEU A 5 -3.86 -23.21 0.66
CA LEU A 5 -2.50 -22.69 0.71
C LEU A 5 -2.44 -21.17 0.60
N SER A 6 -3.45 -20.51 0.01
CA SER A 6 -3.45 -19.05 -0.20
C SER A 6 -3.45 -18.25 1.09
N VAL A 7 -4.28 -18.60 2.07
CA VAL A 7 -4.36 -17.89 3.36
C VAL A 7 -3.08 -18.06 4.19
N PRO A 8 -2.52 -19.27 4.38
CA PRO A 8 -1.24 -19.44 5.07
C PRO A 8 -0.08 -18.69 4.38
N ILE A 9 0.00 -18.72 3.04
CA ILE A 9 1.02 -17.98 2.29
C ILE A 9 0.85 -16.47 2.49
N LEU A 10 -0.38 -15.96 2.49
CA LEU A 10 -0.67 -14.56 2.70
C LEU A 10 -0.28 -14.09 4.11
N ILE A 11 -0.56 -14.91 5.13
CA ILE A 11 -0.15 -14.63 6.51
C ILE A 11 1.38 -14.66 6.59
N ALA A 12 2.04 -15.68 6.03
CA ALA A 12 3.49 -15.80 6.04
C ALA A 12 4.16 -14.60 5.36
N ALA A 13 3.67 -14.17 4.19
CA ALA A 13 4.18 -13.01 3.47
C ALA A 13 4.05 -11.72 4.30
N ASN A 14 2.93 -11.54 5.00
CA ASN A 14 2.73 -10.38 5.86
C ASN A 14 3.55 -10.44 7.17
N LEU A 15 4.05 -11.60 7.58
CA LEU A 15 4.95 -11.74 8.74
C LEU A 15 6.42 -11.45 8.40
N VAL A 16 6.81 -11.49 7.12
CA VAL A 16 8.18 -11.20 6.67
C VAL A 16 8.69 -9.85 7.19
N PRO A 17 7.93 -8.74 7.15
CA PRO A 17 8.41 -7.47 7.68
C PRO A 17 8.68 -7.51 9.19
N ILE A 18 7.83 -8.17 9.99
CA ILE A 18 8.07 -8.33 11.43
C ILE A 18 9.32 -9.18 11.67
N ALA A 19 9.44 -10.32 10.97
CA ALA A 19 10.63 -11.18 11.06
C ALA A 19 11.89 -10.42 10.63
N GLY A 20 11.77 -9.59 9.59
CA GLY A 20 12.71 -8.57 9.14
C GLY A 20 13.32 -7.78 10.29
N VAL A 21 12.46 -7.11 11.04
CA VAL A 21 12.87 -6.27 12.18
C VAL A 21 13.46 -7.12 13.31
N LEU A 22 12.85 -8.25 13.65
CA LEU A 22 13.25 -9.06 14.81
C LEU A 22 14.52 -9.88 14.60
N LEU A 23 14.73 -10.42 13.40
CA LEU A 23 15.81 -11.37 13.11
C LEU A 23 16.99 -10.71 12.38
N TRP A 24 16.71 -9.74 11.51
CA TRP A 24 17.71 -9.09 10.66
C TRP A 24 17.91 -7.61 11.01
N GLY A 25 17.22 -7.11 12.05
CA GLY A 25 17.35 -5.72 12.49
C GLY A 25 16.91 -4.71 11.44
N TRP A 26 15.96 -5.06 10.57
CA TRP A 26 15.42 -4.12 9.59
C TRP A 26 14.88 -2.88 10.30
N ASP A 27 15.18 -1.72 9.74
CA ASP A 27 14.69 -0.47 10.25
C ASP A 27 13.16 -0.39 10.06
N VAL A 28 12.43 0.08 11.08
CA VAL A 28 10.96 0.15 11.01
C VAL A 28 10.52 1.19 9.99
N PHE A 29 11.21 2.33 9.90
CA PHE A 29 10.92 3.36 8.91
C PHE A 29 11.14 2.83 7.49
N PHE A 30 12.18 2.04 7.24
CA PHE A 30 12.36 1.32 5.97
C PHE A 30 11.11 0.51 5.59
N ILE A 31 10.56 -0.27 6.52
CA ILE A 31 9.36 -1.09 6.26
C ILE A 31 8.13 -0.25 5.98
N LEU A 32 7.92 0.82 6.75
CA LEU A 32 6.80 1.73 6.56
C LEU A 32 6.92 2.49 5.22
N LEU A 33 8.12 2.92 4.87
CA LEU A 33 8.43 3.54 3.58
C LEU A 33 8.18 2.56 2.42
N LEU A 34 8.53 1.28 2.59
CA LEU A 34 8.25 0.25 1.60
C LEU A 34 6.74 0.09 1.36
N PHE A 35 5.91 0.11 2.41
CA PHE A 35 4.46 0.09 2.28
C PHE A 35 3.91 1.36 1.62
N TRP A 36 4.50 2.52 1.89
CA TRP A 36 4.14 3.75 1.21
C TRP A 36 4.46 3.66 -0.29
N CYS A 37 5.66 3.20 -0.66
CA CYS A 37 6.05 2.98 -2.05
C CYS A 37 5.15 1.95 -2.76
N GLU A 38 4.74 0.88 -2.07
CA GLU A 38 3.77 -0.08 -2.59
C GLU A 38 2.48 0.63 -3.03
N ASN A 39 1.96 1.55 -2.19
CA ASN A 39 0.75 2.33 -2.53
C ASN A 39 0.99 3.26 -3.74
N VAL A 40 2.17 3.86 -3.88
CA VAL A 40 2.51 4.65 -5.10
C VAL A 40 2.42 3.76 -6.34
N ILE A 41 3.04 2.58 -6.30
CA ILE A 41 3.04 1.63 -7.41
C ILE A 41 1.60 1.19 -7.76
N ILE A 42 0.78 0.92 -6.75
CA ILE A 42 -0.63 0.59 -6.95
C ILE A 42 -1.40 1.76 -7.56
N GLY A 43 -1.11 3.00 -7.17
CA GLY A 43 -1.66 4.20 -7.80
C GLY A 43 -1.30 4.29 -9.29
N VAL A 44 -0.04 4.03 -9.64
CA VAL A 44 0.44 3.98 -11.04
C VAL A 44 -0.33 2.94 -11.85
N PHE A 45 -0.44 1.71 -11.34
CA PHE A 45 -1.23 0.68 -12.02
C PHE A 45 -2.74 0.96 -11.99
N GLY A 46 -3.24 1.68 -10.99
CA GLY A 46 -4.63 2.17 -10.95
C GLY A 46 -4.92 3.12 -12.11
N ILE A 47 -4.00 4.04 -12.41
CA ILE A 47 -4.08 4.92 -13.58
C ILE A 47 -4.12 4.09 -14.87
N ALA A 48 -3.22 3.13 -15.02
CA ALA A 48 -3.21 2.23 -16.16
C ALA A 48 -4.54 1.47 -16.31
N ARG A 49 -5.10 0.96 -15.21
CA ARG A 49 -6.39 0.28 -15.19
C ARG A 49 -7.53 1.18 -15.67
N MET A 50 -7.60 2.42 -15.17
CA MET A 50 -8.63 3.39 -15.59
C MET A 50 -8.55 3.75 -17.07
N ILE A 51 -7.34 3.90 -17.60
CA ILE A 51 -7.11 4.20 -19.03
C ILE A 51 -7.60 3.02 -19.89
N VAL A 52 -7.34 1.78 -19.47
CA VAL A 52 -7.71 0.58 -20.22
C VAL A 52 -9.19 0.21 -20.06
N ALA A 53 -9.81 0.43 -18.90
CA ALA A 53 -11.23 0.14 -18.68
C ALA A 53 -12.19 1.06 -19.45
N GLY A 54 -11.70 2.16 -20.02
CA GLY A 54 -12.54 3.22 -20.57
C GLY A 54 -12.88 3.03 -22.05
N GLU A 55 -14.07 2.50 -22.33
CA GLU A 55 -14.94 3.14 -23.32
C GLU A 55 -15.65 4.29 -22.60
N THR A 56 -15.28 5.53 -22.94
CA THR A 56 -15.90 6.73 -22.38
C THR A 56 -16.65 7.45 -23.50
N ASP A 57 -17.90 7.83 -23.25
CA ASP A 57 -18.73 8.55 -24.22
C ASP A 57 -18.14 9.92 -24.62
N SER A 58 -17.17 10.44 -23.86
CA SER A 58 -16.49 11.72 -24.12
C SER A 58 -15.00 11.66 -23.81
N ALA A 59 -14.18 12.25 -24.71
CA ALA A 59 -12.75 12.45 -24.52
C ALA A 59 -12.41 13.33 -23.29
N ALA A 60 -13.35 14.16 -22.83
CA ALA A 60 -13.17 14.94 -21.60
C ALA A 60 -13.17 14.02 -20.36
N GLU A 61 -14.00 12.98 -20.35
CA GLU A 61 -14.11 12.05 -19.22
C GLU A 61 -12.93 11.09 -19.14
N SER A 62 -12.37 10.66 -20.28
CA SER A 62 -11.16 9.82 -20.30
C SER A 62 -9.94 10.54 -19.74
N LEU A 63 -9.87 11.87 -19.84
CA LEU A 63 -8.79 12.68 -19.28
C LEU A 63 -9.06 13.13 -17.83
N PHE A 64 -10.30 13.53 -17.53
CA PHE A 64 -10.65 14.06 -16.21
C PHE A 64 -10.43 13.05 -15.10
N ARG A 65 -10.84 11.78 -15.29
CA ARG A 65 -10.79 10.77 -14.20
C ARG A 65 -9.35 10.43 -13.78
N PRO A 66 -8.40 10.12 -14.70
CA PRO A 66 -7.01 9.91 -14.31
C PRO A 66 -6.38 11.15 -13.66
N LEU A 67 -6.70 12.36 -14.15
CA LEU A 67 -6.16 13.60 -13.58
C LEU A 67 -6.70 13.86 -12.17
N PHE A 68 -8.01 13.71 -11.97
CA PHE A 68 -8.64 13.78 -10.66
C PHE A 68 -8.04 12.74 -9.71
N PHE A 69 -7.85 11.50 -10.18
CA PHE A 69 -7.23 10.46 -9.38
C PHE A 69 -5.82 10.84 -8.97
N VAL A 70 -4.96 11.31 -9.89
CA VAL A 70 -3.60 11.76 -9.55
C VAL A 70 -3.63 12.86 -8.49
N ALA A 71 -4.48 13.87 -8.64
CA ALA A 71 -4.60 14.96 -7.68
C ALA A 71 -5.12 14.47 -6.32
N HIS A 72 -6.23 13.74 -6.30
CA HIS A 72 -6.90 13.32 -5.08
C HIS A 72 -6.11 12.22 -4.34
N TYR A 73 -5.68 11.17 -5.05
CA TYR A 73 -4.81 10.12 -4.52
C TYR A 73 -3.46 10.69 -4.08
N GLY A 74 -2.92 11.66 -4.83
CA GLY A 74 -1.69 12.37 -4.49
C GLY A 74 -1.77 13.11 -3.15
N VAL A 75 -2.89 13.78 -2.86
CA VAL A 75 -3.11 14.45 -1.56
C VAL A 75 -3.10 13.44 -0.40
N PHE A 76 -3.74 12.29 -0.56
CA PHE A 76 -3.67 11.24 0.46
C PHE A 76 -2.27 10.64 0.60
N MET A 77 -1.57 10.41 -0.50
CA MET A 77 -0.19 9.91 -0.46
C MET A 77 0.76 10.90 0.24
N LEU A 78 0.56 12.20 0.01
CA LEU A 78 1.28 13.25 0.72
C LEU A 78 0.93 13.24 2.20
N GLY A 79 -0.36 13.22 2.56
CA GLY A 79 -0.80 13.15 3.95
C GLY A 79 -0.24 11.94 4.70
N HIS A 80 -0.25 10.77 4.07
CA HIS A 80 0.38 9.55 4.58
C HIS A 80 1.87 9.75 4.83
N PHE A 81 2.59 10.33 3.85
CA PHE A 81 4.02 10.61 3.98
C PHE A 81 4.28 11.58 5.15
N MET A 82 3.43 12.58 5.33
CA MET A 82 3.53 13.52 6.46
C MET A 82 3.28 12.85 7.82
N VAL A 83 2.41 11.85 7.89
CA VAL A 83 2.21 11.06 9.12
C VAL A 83 3.44 10.21 9.42
N LEU A 84 4.00 9.53 8.41
CA LEU A 84 5.26 8.79 8.56
C LEU A 84 6.40 9.70 9.02
N PHE A 85 6.50 10.89 8.41
CA PHE A 85 7.42 11.94 8.79
C PHE A 85 7.25 12.34 10.25
N GLY A 86 6.04 12.74 10.68
CA GLY A 86 5.81 13.23 12.03
C GLY A 86 6.01 12.16 13.11
N MET A 87 5.73 10.90 12.79
CA MET A 87 5.99 9.77 13.67
C MET A 87 7.48 9.54 13.90
N TYR A 88 8.28 9.60 12.83
CA TYR A 88 9.70 9.29 12.91
C TYR A 88 10.56 10.48 13.33
N SER A 89 10.13 11.71 13.00
CA SER A 89 10.74 12.95 13.46
C SER A 89 10.78 13.03 14.99
N GLY A 90 9.64 12.75 15.64
CA GLY A 90 9.55 12.74 17.10
C GLY A 90 10.47 11.69 17.73
N HIS A 91 10.59 10.51 17.11
CA HIS A 91 11.50 9.48 17.59
C HIS A 91 12.99 9.88 17.45
N ILE A 92 13.36 10.56 16.36
CA ILE A 92 14.74 11.03 16.16
C ILE A 92 15.06 12.24 17.06
N GLU A 93 14.10 13.13 17.30
CA GLU A 93 14.22 14.25 18.25
C GLU A 93 14.35 13.76 19.69
N ASP A 94 13.61 12.72 20.08
CA ASP A 94 13.74 12.05 21.38
C ASP A 94 15.13 11.40 21.58
N LEU A 95 15.81 11.05 20.49
CA LEU A 95 17.21 10.58 20.48
C LEU A 95 18.23 11.73 20.54
N GLY A 96 17.78 12.98 20.73
CA GLY A 96 18.62 14.16 20.90
C GLY A 96 19.11 14.81 19.60
N ARG A 97 18.49 14.49 18.45
CA ARG A 97 18.84 15.06 17.14
C ARG A 97 17.71 15.96 16.62
N SER A 98 17.96 17.25 16.43
CA SER A 98 17.03 18.12 15.70
C SER A 98 17.07 17.79 14.21
N VAL A 99 15.92 17.52 13.59
CA VAL A 99 15.88 17.08 12.18
C VAL A 99 15.28 18.19 11.32
N ALA A 100 16.07 18.74 10.39
CA ALA A 100 15.55 19.69 9.43
C ALA A 100 14.76 18.96 8.32
N PRO A 101 13.73 19.56 7.70
CA PRO A 101 12.99 18.96 6.59
C PRO A 101 13.87 18.43 5.44
N ALA A 102 15.07 19.00 5.25
CA ALA A 102 16.04 18.57 4.24
C ALA A 102 16.68 17.19 4.55
N ASP A 103 16.87 16.85 5.82
CA ASP A 103 17.51 15.61 6.26
C ASP A 103 16.64 14.37 5.95
N TYR A 104 15.32 14.58 5.80
CA TYR A 104 14.37 13.53 5.47
C TYR A 104 14.48 13.06 4.02
N TYR A 105 14.89 13.92 3.10
CA TYR A 105 15.21 13.48 1.74
C TYR A 105 16.39 12.52 1.78
N GLY A 106 17.40 12.81 2.62
CA GLY A 106 18.53 11.92 2.90
C GLY A 106 18.05 10.57 3.46
N LEU A 107 17.31 10.59 4.56
CA LEU A 107 16.77 9.37 5.20
C LEU A 107 15.90 8.55 4.24
N THR A 108 15.07 9.21 3.43
CA THR A 108 14.22 8.53 2.44
C THR A 108 15.08 7.84 1.40
N LEU A 109 16.08 8.53 0.84
CA LEU A 109 16.96 7.98 -0.18
C LEU A 109 17.86 6.86 0.38
N GLU A 110 18.35 6.99 1.60
CA GLU A 110 19.16 5.98 2.29
C GLU A 110 18.37 4.71 2.57
N ASN A 111 17.10 4.84 2.96
CA ASN A 111 16.22 3.71 3.20
C ASN A 111 15.51 3.22 1.92
N LEU A 112 15.72 3.87 0.77
CA LEU A 112 15.08 3.46 -0.47
C LEU A 112 15.78 2.22 -1.03
N ASN A 113 15.11 1.07 -0.92
CA ASN A 113 15.64 -0.17 -1.47
C ASN A 113 15.15 -0.37 -2.92
N TRP A 114 16.01 -0.06 -3.88
CA TRP A 114 15.70 -0.20 -5.32
C TRP A 114 15.34 -1.63 -5.74
N VAL A 115 15.95 -2.64 -5.11
CA VAL A 115 15.65 -4.05 -5.41
C VAL A 115 14.22 -4.38 -4.99
N ALA A 116 13.82 -3.95 -3.80
CA ALA A 116 12.47 -4.15 -3.29
C ALA A 116 11.43 -3.36 -4.12
N LEU A 117 11.75 -2.13 -4.54
CA LEU A 117 10.89 -1.35 -5.44
C LEU A 117 10.68 -2.04 -6.79
N VAL A 118 11.75 -2.51 -7.42
CA VAL A 118 11.67 -3.25 -8.69
C VAL A 118 10.87 -4.53 -8.51
N ALA A 119 11.09 -5.29 -7.43
CA ALA A 119 10.33 -6.50 -7.14
C ALA A 119 8.82 -6.21 -6.96
N LEU A 120 8.47 -5.16 -6.22
CA LEU A 120 7.07 -4.71 -6.06
C LEU A 120 6.47 -4.29 -7.40
N PHE A 121 7.22 -3.52 -8.19
CA PHE A 121 6.77 -3.06 -9.50
C PHE A 121 6.53 -4.23 -10.46
N ILE A 122 7.45 -5.19 -10.52
CA ILE A 122 7.30 -6.41 -11.32
C ILE A 122 6.11 -7.23 -10.83
N SER A 123 5.95 -7.42 -9.52
CA SER A 123 4.84 -8.17 -8.94
C SER A 123 3.47 -7.57 -9.31
N HIS A 124 3.32 -6.25 -9.15
CA HIS A 124 2.07 -5.56 -9.49
C HIS A 124 1.86 -5.45 -11.00
N GLY A 125 2.94 -5.27 -11.77
CA GLY A 125 2.91 -5.26 -13.23
C GLY A 125 2.52 -6.61 -13.81
N TRP A 126 3.04 -7.70 -13.25
CA TRP A 126 2.64 -9.04 -13.63
C TRP A 126 1.16 -9.28 -13.35
N SER A 127 0.66 -8.87 -12.18
CA SER A 127 -0.78 -8.94 -11.90
C SER A 127 -1.61 -8.09 -12.87
N PHE A 128 -1.11 -6.95 -13.31
CA PHE A 128 -1.79 -6.13 -14.31
C PHE A 128 -1.84 -6.84 -15.67
N VAL A 129 -0.73 -7.40 -16.15
CA VAL A 129 -0.70 -8.09 -17.45
C VAL A 129 -1.49 -9.40 -17.41
N GLU A 130 -1.26 -10.26 -16.43
CA GLU A 130 -1.89 -11.58 -16.39
C GLU A 130 -3.37 -11.52 -16.03
N ASN A 131 -3.71 -10.82 -14.94
CA ASN A 131 -5.09 -10.81 -14.45
C ASN A 131 -5.91 -9.73 -15.16
N TYR A 132 -5.43 -8.50 -15.16
CA TYR A 132 -6.24 -7.39 -15.65
C TYR A 132 -6.42 -7.39 -17.18
N MET A 133 -5.32 -7.55 -17.92
CA MET A 133 -5.35 -7.68 -19.38
C MET A 133 -5.73 -9.10 -19.81
N GLY A 134 -4.97 -10.12 -19.37
CA GLY A 134 -5.11 -11.49 -19.84
C GLY A 134 -6.44 -12.17 -19.50
N LYS A 135 -6.92 -12.03 -18.26
CA LYS A 135 -8.21 -12.58 -17.82
C LYS A 135 -9.40 -11.65 -18.08
N ARG A 136 -9.18 -10.55 -18.82
CA ARG A 136 -10.22 -9.60 -19.23
C ARG A 136 -10.98 -8.97 -18.07
N GLU A 137 -10.33 -8.76 -16.92
CA GLU A 137 -10.97 -8.05 -15.79
C GLU A 137 -11.32 -6.60 -16.17
N HIS A 138 -10.56 -6.01 -17.09
CA HIS A 138 -10.84 -4.67 -17.63
C HIS A 138 -12.21 -4.53 -18.29
N GLU A 139 -12.80 -5.63 -18.77
CA GLU A 139 -14.13 -5.63 -19.40
C GLU A 139 -15.27 -5.75 -18.37
N ARG A 140 -14.94 -6.15 -17.14
CA ARG A 140 -15.91 -6.40 -16.07
C ARG A 140 -16.00 -5.26 -15.06
N LEU A 141 -15.11 -4.28 -15.17
CA LEU A 141 -15.02 -3.15 -14.25
C LEU A 141 -15.36 -1.88 -15.00
N THR A 142 -16.28 -1.11 -14.44
CA THR A 142 -16.47 0.27 -14.88
C THR A 142 -15.23 1.10 -14.54
N PRO A 143 -14.94 2.19 -15.26
CA PRO A 143 -13.83 3.08 -14.91
C PRO A 143 -13.90 3.62 -13.48
N SER A 144 -15.11 3.84 -12.95
CA SER A 144 -15.34 4.26 -11.57
C SER A 144 -14.98 3.18 -10.55
N GLU A 145 -15.28 1.91 -10.85
CA GLU A 145 -14.86 0.78 -10.01
C GLU A 145 -13.35 0.58 -10.06
N ALA A 146 -12.74 0.72 -11.24
CA ALA A 146 -11.29 0.67 -11.41
C ALA A 146 -10.59 1.76 -10.58
N MET A 147 -11.16 2.98 -10.56
CA MET A 147 -10.69 4.09 -9.73
C MET A 147 -10.79 3.79 -8.23
N ALA A 148 -11.81 3.05 -7.78
CA ALA A 148 -12.03 2.73 -6.37
C ALA A 148 -11.02 1.71 -5.81
N LEU A 149 -10.42 0.86 -6.65
CA LEU A 149 -9.55 -0.24 -6.20
C LEU A 149 -8.35 0.23 -5.35
N PRO A 150 -7.55 1.24 -5.76
CA PRO A 150 -6.42 1.73 -4.97
C PRO A 150 -6.84 2.34 -3.63
N TYR A 151 -8.01 3.00 -3.56
CA TYR A 151 -8.48 3.65 -2.32
C TYR A 151 -8.76 2.66 -1.21
N ARG A 152 -9.35 1.49 -1.53
CA ARG A 152 -9.64 0.46 -0.52
C ARG A 152 -8.39 0.06 0.25
N ARG A 153 -7.26 -0.08 -0.47
CA ARG A 153 -5.97 -0.43 0.12
C ARG A 153 -5.35 0.74 0.88
N MET A 154 -5.41 1.93 0.30
CA MET A 154 -4.91 3.15 0.93
C MET A 154 -5.57 3.44 2.29
N VAL A 155 -6.89 3.26 2.40
CA VAL A 155 -7.61 3.49 3.66
C VAL A 155 -7.11 2.55 4.75
N ILE A 156 -6.86 1.27 4.43
CA ILE A 156 -6.35 0.29 5.39
C ILE A 156 -4.97 0.69 5.90
N THR A 157 -4.07 1.08 5.00
CA THR A 157 -2.72 1.48 5.39
C THR A 157 -2.73 2.77 6.20
N HIS A 158 -3.59 3.73 5.86
CA HIS A 158 -3.77 4.95 6.67
C HIS A 158 -4.30 4.66 8.06
N VAL A 159 -5.36 3.86 8.17
CA VAL A 159 -5.92 3.46 9.47
C VAL A 159 -4.84 2.79 10.30
N ALA A 160 -4.14 1.82 9.73
CA ALA A 160 -3.06 1.12 10.39
C ALA A 160 -1.92 2.04 10.85
N LEU A 161 -1.58 3.07 10.06
CA LEU A 161 -0.55 4.05 10.40
C LEU A 161 -0.98 5.06 11.45
N ILE A 162 -2.22 5.53 11.41
CA ILE A 162 -2.74 6.43 12.45
C ILE A 162 -2.70 5.72 13.81
N PHE A 163 -3.18 4.48 13.86
CA PHE A 163 -3.13 3.68 15.08
C PHE A 163 -1.70 3.30 15.48
N GLY A 164 -0.84 2.94 14.52
CA GLY A 164 0.57 2.64 14.77
C GLY A 164 1.36 3.85 15.28
N GLY A 165 1.09 5.03 14.73
CA GLY A 165 1.66 6.31 15.14
C GLY A 165 1.23 6.75 16.51
N PHE A 166 -0.05 6.59 16.82
CA PHE A 166 -0.54 6.83 18.18
C PHE A 166 0.13 5.90 19.19
N LEU A 167 0.33 4.62 18.85
CA LEU A 167 1.00 3.66 19.72
C LEU A 167 2.48 3.99 19.90
N LEU A 168 3.18 4.37 18.83
CA LEU A 168 4.55 4.87 18.88
C LEU A 168 4.65 6.08 19.81
N ALA A 169 3.82 7.10 19.61
CA ALA A 169 3.84 8.30 20.43
C ALA A 169 3.58 8.03 21.92
N ARG A 170 2.83 6.97 22.25
CA ARG A 170 2.56 6.55 23.63
C ARG A 170 3.65 5.68 24.25
N THR A 171 4.31 4.85 23.46
CA THR A 171 5.23 3.80 23.96
C THR A 171 6.70 4.10 23.68
N GLY A 172 6.99 5.02 22.76
CA GLY A 172 8.33 5.26 22.22
C GLY A 172 8.88 4.09 21.39
N GLN A 173 8.08 3.06 21.09
CA GLN A 173 8.54 1.82 20.44
C GLN A 173 7.99 1.69 19.00
N PRO A 174 8.81 1.95 17.96
CA PRO A 174 8.39 1.83 16.56
C PRO A 174 7.88 0.43 16.17
N LEU A 175 8.46 -0.61 16.79
CA LEU A 175 8.07 -1.99 16.55
C LEU A 175 6.60 -2.26 16.92
N ALA A 176 6.09 -1.67 18.00
CA ALA A 176 4.70 -1.88 18.42
C ALA A 176 3.71 -1.36 17.35
N GLY A 177 4.02 -0.19 16.78
CA GLY A 177 3.24 0.38 15.67
C GLY A 177 3.29 -0.48 14.41
N LEU A 178 4.47 -1.01 14.07
CA LEU A 178 4.63 -1.93 12.93
C LEU A 178 3.84 -3.24 13.12
N VAL A 179 3.92 -3.85 14.31
CA VAL A 179 3.18 -5.08 14.62
C VAL A 179 1.68 -4.84 14.46
N LEU A 180 1.16 -3.73 15.01
CA LEU A 180 -0.25 -3.38 14.85
C LEU A 180 -0.62 -3.21 13.39
N LEU A 181 0.21 -2.52 12.60
CA LEU A 181 -0.03 -2.31 11.19
C LEU A 181 -0.11 -3.62 10.42
N VAL A 182 0.84 -4.53 10.67
CA VAL A 182 0.88 -5.85 10.04
C VAL A 182 -0.32 -6.69 10.45
N LEU A 183 -0.73 -6.66 11.72
CA LEU A 183 -1.91 -7.38 12.19
C LEU A 183 -3.20 -6.87 11.52
N VAL A 184 -3.39 -5.54 11.47
CA VAL A 184 -4.53 -4.93 10.78
C VAL A 184 -4.52 -5.31 9.31
N LYS A 185 -3.35 -5.27 8.65
CA LYS A 185 -3.19 -5.67 7.25
C LYS A 185 -3.57 -7.13 7.03
N ILE A 186 -3.09 -8.06 7.86
CA ILE A 186 -3.44 -9.49 7.78
C ILE A 186 -4.95 -9.69 7.91
N VAL A 187 -5.58 -9.08 8.92
CA VAL A 187 -7.02 -9.22 9.15
C VAL A 187 -7.80 -8.75 7.92
N MET A 188 -7.43 -7.59 7.37
CA MET A 188 -8.11 -7.02 6.21
C MET A 188 -7.88 -7.85 4.95
N ASP A 189 -6.64 -8.26 4.67
CA ASP A 189 -6.30 -9.09 3.52
C ASP A 189 -7.07 -10.42 3.55
N VAL A 190 -7.17 -11.05 4.72
CA VAL A 190 -7.98 -12.27 4.91
C VAL A 190 -9.47 -11.99 4.69
N GLN A 191 -10.00 -10.86 5.17
CA GLN A 191 -11.39 -10.48 4.94
C GLN A 191 -11.68 -10.25 3.45
N PHE A 192 -10.79 -9.59 2.71
CA PHE A 192 -10.94 -9.41 1.26
C PHE A 192 -10.89 -10.73 0.53
N HIS A 193 -9.93 -11.59 0.86
CA HIS A 193 -9.84 -12.92 0.25
C HIS A 193 -11.11 -13.74 0.45
N LYS A 194 -11.70 -13.71 1.65
CA LYS A 194 -12.96 -14.41 1.95
C LYS A 194 -14.16 -13.81 1.21
N ARG A 195 -14.26 -12.48 1.11
CA ARG A 195 -15.35 -11.79 0.40
C ARG A 195 -15.30 -12.02 -1.11
N GLU A 196 -14.10 -12.09 -1.67
CA GLU A 196 -13.88 -12.38 -3.09
C GLU A 196 -14.32 -13.80 -3.44
N HIS A 197 -14.05 -14.77 -2.56
CA HIS A 197 -14.53 -16.16 -2.73
C HIS A 197 -16.02 -16.33 -2.53
N ALA A 198 -16.63 -15.67 -1.54
CA ALA A 198 -18.08 -15.72 -1.34
C ALA A 198 -18.83 -15.21 -2.58
N ARG A 199 -18.34 -14.12 -3.19
CA ARG A 199 -18.93 -13.54 -4.41
C ARG A 199 -18.81 -14.44 -5.64
N LEU A 200 -17.82 -15.32 -5.69
CA LEU A 200 -17.63 -16.30 -6.77
C LEU A 200 -18.48 -17.56 -6.56
N GLN A 201 -18.83 -17.91 -5.33
CA GLN A 201 -19.73 -19.03 -5.02
C GLN A 201 -21.20 -18.69 -5.27
N ASP A 202 -21.60 -17.43 -5.09
CA ASP A 202 -22.97 -16.96 -5.37
C ASP A 202 -23.28 -16.80 -6.88
N LEU A 203 -22.26 -16.94 -7.75
CA LEU A 203 -22.38 -16.86 -9.21
C LEU A 203 -22.42 -18.25 -9.90
N VAL A 204 -22.46 -19.33 -9.11
CA VAL A 204 -22.56 -20.74 -9.57
C VAL A 204 -23.84 -21.34 -9.02
#